data_AF-A0A927J501-F1
#
_entry.id   AF-A0A927J501-F1
#
_cell.length_a   1.000
_cell.length_b   1.000
_cell.length_c   1.000
_cell.angle_alpha   90.00
_cell.angle_beta   90.00
_cell.angle_gamma   90.00
#
_symmetry.space_group_name_H-M   'P 1'
#
loop_
_entity.id
_entity.type
_entity.pdbx_description
1 polymer ?
#
loop_
_entity_poly.entity_id
_entity_poly.type
_entity_poly.pdbx_seq_one_letter_code
_entity_poly.pdbx_strand_id
1 'polypeptide(L)'
;MKKVFVSGCYDMLHSGHVAFFEEAATYGDLYVGIGSDKTVNDLKARKTFNNEQERLYMVKALKAVKNAWVNSGSGLIDFMEEIKALKPDIFFVNNDGHSALKEELCKQLGVEYVVSKRVPHADLPTRSTTSLREECRIPYRIDLAGGWLDQPSVSRLNAGPVLTISIEPDYDFNDRSGMSTSSRKKAIELWQVDIPAGNKEKLAKTLFCFENPPGTKYVSGSQDSLGIVMPGLNRLHYDGDFWPSEIESIHNDELLNWIEKSLWLVPLYPRHDGYDVLSDTNINEENAKKLSDAANDCWQALKEKNINKLGDAMRRSFEAQIVMYPHMVNEDIFRVLDKYKSQALGWKLSGAGGGGYLTFVSETPIENAIQIRIRRTE
;
A
#
# COMPACT_ATOMS: atom_id res chain seq x y z
N MET A 1 33.34 2.13 30.25
CA MET A 1 32.00 1.49 30.21
C MET A 1 31.91 0.68 28.94
N LYS A 2 31.00 -0.31 28.89
CA LYS A 2 30.65 -0.98 27.63
C LYS A 2 30.14 0.06 26.62
N LYS A 3 30.42 -0.13 25.35
CA LYS A 3 29.87 0.67 24.25
C LYS A 3 28.62 -0.02 23.72
N VAL A 4 27.51 0.70 23.72
CA VAL A 4 26.23 0.24 23.17
C VAL A 4 25.97 1.01 21.88
N PHE A 5 25.67 0.31 20.79
CA PHE A 5 25.35 0.93 19.51
C PHE A 5 23.92 0.63 19.11
N VAL A 6 23.22 1.66 18.65
CA VAL A 6 21.88 1.55 18.04
C VAL A 6 21.90 2.24 16.69
N SER A 7 21.16 1.71 15.72
CA SER A 7 21.01 2.36 14.41
C SER A 7 19.55 2.41 13.96
N GLY A 8 19.13 3.53 13.39
CA GLY A 8 17.76 3.73 12.96
C GLY A 8 17.49 5.09 12.30
N CYS A 9 16.23 5.34 11.95
CA CYS A 9 15.82 6.60 11.31
C CYS A 9 15.59 7.72 12.35
N TYR A 10 14.89 7.41 13.44
CA TYR A 10 14.55 8.34 14.53
C TYR A 10 13.94 9.68 14.06
N ASP A 11 13.19 9.66 12.96
CA ASP A 11 12.39 10.80 12.50
C ASP A 11 11.28 11.12 13.52
N MET A 12 10.87 12.39 13.58
CA MET A 12 9.90 12.92 14.56
C MET A 12 10.11 12.35 15.98
N LEU A 13 11.23 12.70 16.60
CA LEU A 13 11.64 12.19 17.91
C LEU A 13 10.51 12.31 18.96
N HIS A 14 10.27 11.24 19.72
CA HIS A 14 9.17 11.18 20.69
C HIS A 14 9.52 10.31 21.90
N SER A 15 8.62 10.26 22.89
CA SER A 15 8.82 9.54 24.16
C SER A 15 9.28 8.08 23.98
N GLY A 16 8.67 7.33 23.05
CA GLY A 16 9.12 5.97 22.71
C GLY A 16 10.58 5.86 22.25
N HIS A 17 11.10 6.81 21.48
CA HIS A 17 12.53 6.84 21.13
C HIS A 17 13.40 7.17 22.34
N VAL A 18 12.97 8.12 23.17
CA VAL A 18 13.70 8.50 24.39
C VAL A 18 13.79 7.31 25.35
N ALA A 19 12.67 6.63 25.62
CA ALA A 19 12.64 5.45 26.47
C ALA A 19 13.50 4.30 25.91
N PHE A 20 13.50 4.10 24.60
CA PHE A 20 14.39 3.11 23.94
C PHE A 20 15.87 3.46 24.15
N PHE A 21 16.25 4.74 24.02
CA PHE A 21 17.61 5.17 24.27
C PHE A 21 17.99 5.09 25.75
N GLU A 22 17.07 5.40 26.67
CA GLU A 22 17.29 5.25 28.11
C GLU A 22 17.49 3.78 28.49
N GLU A 23 16.68 2.86 27.94
CA GLU A 23 16.86 1.42 28.11
C GLU A 23 18.23 0.97 27.58
N ALA A 24 18.59 1.35 26.35
CA ALA A 24 19.87 1.00 25.76
C ALA A 24 21.06 1.55 26.58
N ALA A 25 20.95 2.76 27.11
CA ALA A 25 21.97 3.39 27.95
C ALA A 25 22.16 2.69 29.31
N THR A 26 21.22 1.87 29.78
CA THR A 26 21.44 1.05 30.99
C THR A 26 22.53 -0.01 30.81
N TYR A 27 22.87 -0.36 29.56
CA TYR A 27 23.90 -1.35 29.23
C TYR A 27 25.30 -0.73 29.07
N GLY A 28 25.43 0.61 28.99
CA GLY A 28 26.70 1.30 28.82
C GLY A 28 26.60 2.67 28.15
N ASP A 29 27.74 3.17 27.64
CA ASP A 29 27.79 4.41 26.88
C ASP A 29 27.08 4.22 25.52
N LEU A 30 25.98 4.94 25.29
CA LEU A 30 25.14 4.80 24.10
C LEU A 30 25.63 5.66 22.92
N TYR A 31 25.89 5.01 21.80
CA TYR A 31 26.22 5.62 20.51
C TYR A 31 25.09 5.37 19.51
N VAL A 32 24.69 6.41 18.77
CA VAL A 32 23.53 6.34 17.87
C VAL A 32 23.94 6.64 16.42
N GLY A 33 23.73 5.69 15.52
CA GLY A 33 23.81 5.90 14.07
C GLY A 33 22.45 6.25 13.50
N ILE A 34 22.33 7.38 12.82
CA ILE A 34 21.09 7.75 12.13
C ILE A 34 21.20 7.53 10.63
N GLY A 35 20.17 6.95 10.02
CA GLY A 35 20.15 6.79 8.56
C GLY A 35 20.03 8.12 7.84
N SER A 36 20.78 8.30 6.75
CA SER A 36 20.73 9.50 5.90
C SER A 36 19.35 9.69 5.26
N ASP A 37 19.01 10.92 4.88
CA ASP A 37 17.73 11.19 4.21
C ASP A 37 17.61 10.40 2.90
N LYS A 38 18.74 10.25 2.19
CA LYS A 38 18.83 9.41 0.98
C LYS A 38 18.53 7.95 1.29
N THR A 39 19.20 7.36 2.27
CA THR A 39 19.00 5.95 2.63
C THR A 39 17.58 5.68 3.12
N VAL A 40 17.01 6.58 3.92
CA VAL A 40 15.63 6.45 4.39
C VAL A 40 14.65 6.52 3.22
N ASN A 41 14.86 7.44 2.29
CA ASN A 41 14.02 7.56 1.10
C ASN A 41 14.14 6.33 0.19
N ASP A 42 15.35 5.82 -0.05
CA ASP A 42 15.59 4.67 -0.92
C ASP A 42 15.01 3.37 -0.33
N LEU A 43 15.04 3.21 1.00
CA LEU A 43 14.50 2.02 1.68
C LEU A 43 13.00 2.03 1.90
N LYS A 44 12.45 3.20 2.22
CA LYS A 44 11.06 3.34 2.67
C LYS A 44 10.17 4.06 1.66
N ALA A 45 10.71 4.42 0.50
CA ALA A 45 10.06 5.21 -0.54
C ALA A 45 9.36 6.48 0.00
N ARG A 46 9.86 7.02 1.12
CA ARG A 46 9.22 8.12 1.86
C ARG A 46 10.24 9.11 2.38
N LYS A 47 9.88 10.38 2.34
CA LYS A 47 10.70 11.47 2.91
C LYS A 47 10.55 11.51 4.45
N THR A 48 11.64 11.87 5.12
CA THR A 48 11.66 12.25 6.54
C THR A 48 10.97 13.61 6.73
N PHE A 49 10.32 13.84 7.88
CA PHE A 49 9.79 15.16 8.22
C PHE A 49 10.93 16.09 8.64
N ASN A 50 11.76 15.61 9.57
CA ASN A 50 12.96 16.31 9.98
C ASN A 50 14.12 15.79 9.13
N ASN A 51 14.88 16.69 8.53
CA ASN A 51 16.05 16.29 7.74
C ASN A 51 17.10 15.62 8.65
N GLU A 52 18.07 14.94 8.05
CA GLU A 52 19.09 14.19 8.80
C GLU A 52 19.86 15.05 9.81
N GLN A 53 20.08 16.34 9.54
CA GLN A 53 20.79 17.23 10.46
C GLN A 53 19.92 17.62 11.66
N GLU A 54 18.62 17.85 11.46
CA GLU A 54 17.67 18.10 12.54
C GLU A 54 17.49 16.86 13.42
N ARG A 55 17.35 15.68 12.80
CA ARG A 55 17.31 14.40 13.51
C ARG A 55 18.58 14.19 14.35
N LEU A 56 19.75 14.45 13.76
CA LEU A 56 21.03 14.35 14.46
C LEU A 56 21.09 15.29 15.67
N TYR A 57 20.70 16.55 15.49
CA TYR A 57 20.69 17.55 16.55
C TYR A 57 19.82 17.09 17.74
N MET A 58 18.58 16.68 17.47
CA MET A 58 17.66 16.22 18.51
C MET A 58 18.19 14.99 19.24
N VAL A 59 18.72 13.99 18.52
CA VAL A 59 19.29 12.78 19.11
C VAL A 59 20.51 13.11 19.97
N LYS A 60 21.42 13.98 19.50
CA LYS A 60 22.59 14.42 20.28
C LYS A 60 22.24 15.19 21.55
N ALA A 61 21.10 15.88 21.56
CA ALA A 61 20.65 16.66 22.72
C ALA A 61 20.10 15.77 23.86
N LEU A 62 19.80 14.50 23.60
CA LEU A 62 19.28 13.59 24.62
C LEU A 62 20.37 13.19 25.62
N LYS A 63 20.05 13.35 26.90
CA LYS A 63 20.95 13.00 28.02
C LYS A 63 21.47 11.56 27.97
N ALA A 64 20.67 10.62 27.48
CA ALA A 64 21.03 9.21 27.38
C ALA A 64 22.09 8.92 26.30
N VAL A 65 22.29 9.82 25.33
CA VAL A 65 23.15 9.61 24.16
C VAL A 65 24.55 10.17 24.41
N LYS A 66 25.57 9.31 24.35
CA LYS A 66 26.98 9.69 24.46
C LYS A 66 27.47 10.44 23.22
N ASN A 67 27.13 9.93 22.04
CA ASN A 67 27.41 10.57 20.76
C ASN A 67 26.48 10.01 19.66
N ALA A 68 26.32 10.76 18.57
CA ALA A 68 25.55 10.32 17.41
C ALA A 68 26.14 10.87 16.10
N TRP A 69 25.81 10.23 14.97
CA TRP A 69 26.24 10.63 13.62
C TRP A 69 25.26 10.13 12.56
N VAL A 70 25.35 10.70 11.35
CA VAL A 70 24.69 10.15 10.16
C VAL A 70 25.54 9.01 9.61
N ASN A 71 24.92 7.86 9.33
CA ASN A 71 25.61 6.70 8.75
C ASN A 71 26.03 7.00 7.31
N SER A 72 27.22 6.54 6.92
CA SER A 72 27.80 6.78 5.60
C SER A 72 27.30 5.81 4.51
N GLY A 73 26.77 4.65 4.90
CA GLY A 73 26.31 3.62 3.98
C GLY A 73 24.87 3.81 3.49
N SER A 74 24.37 2.75 2.85
CA SER A 74 23.03 2.69 2.26
C SER A 74 22.39 1.32 2.49
N GLY A 75 21.08 1.23 2.32
CA GLY A 75 20.34 -0.02 2.49
C GLY A 75 20.15 -0.42 3.96
N LEU A 76 19.72 -1.66 4.20
CA LEU A 76 19.31 -2.14 5.53
C LEU A 76 20.45 -2.19 6.57
N ILE A 77 21.70 -2.19 6.10
CA ILE A 77 22.92 -2.12 6.91
C ILE A 77 23.73 -0.89 6.45
N ASP A 78 23.13 0.27 6.55
CA ASP A 78 23.79 1.55 6.23
C ASP A 78 24.90 1.92 7.23
N PHE A 79 24.91 1.31 8.41
CA PHE A 79 25.85 1.55 9.51
C PHE A 79 27.09 0.65 9.51
N MET A 80 27.38 -0.04 8.40
CA MET A 80 28.42 -1.09 8.38
C MET A 80 29.82 -0.55 8.70
N GLU A 81 30.17 0.63 8.19
CA GLU A 81 31.50 1.19 8.46
C GLU A 81 31.59 1.75 9.89
N GLU A 82 30.48 2.29 10.38
CA GLU A 82 30.34 2.85 11.72
C GLU A 82 30.46 1.79 12.81
N ILE A 83 29.80 0.63 12.64
CA ILE A 83 29.87 -0.45 13.64
C ILE A 83 31.28 -1.07 13.69
N LYS A 84 31.97 -1.20 12.54
CA LYS A 84 33.37 -1.67 12.48
C LYS A 84 34.34 -0.67 13.11
N ALA A 85 34.11 0.63 12.92
CA ALA A 85 34.94 1.69 13.48
C ALA A 85 34.74 1.83 15.00
N LEU A 86 33.48 1.82 15.44
CA LEU A 86 33.12 1.96 16.85
C LEU A 86 33.55 0.76 17.69
N LYS A 87 33.45 -0.45 17.12
CA LYS A 87 33.63 -1.74 17.80
C LYS A 87 32.82 -1.80 19.10
N PRO A 88 31.48 -1.73 19.02
CA PRO A 88 30.66 -1.76 20.21
C PRO A 88 30.71 -3.14 20.88
N ASP A 89 30.48 -3.17 22.18
CA ASP A 89 30.30 -4.43 22.92
C ASP A 89 28.89 -4.99 22.66
N ILE A 90 27.90 -4.10 22.50
CA ILE A 90 26.48 -4.44 22.32
C ILE A 90 25.90 -3.69 21.13
N PHE A 91 25.17 -4.39 20.26
CA PHE A 91 24.26 -3.81 19.28
C PHE A 91 22.82 -4.02 19.75
N PHE A 92 22.16 -2.91 20.09
CA PHE A 92 20.86 -2.92 20.74
C PHE A 92 19.77 -2.53 19.72
N VAL A 93 18.72 -3.33 19.62
CA VAL A 93 17.63 -3.15 18.64
C VAL A 93 16.27 -3.23 19.32
N ASN A 94 15.25 -2.62 18.71
CA ASN A 94 13.86 -2.87 19.07
C ASN A 94 13.30 -4.06 18.27
N ASN A 95 12.14 -4.59 18.67
CA ASN A 95 11.47 -5.69 17.95
C ASN A 95 11.27 -5.39 16.45
N ASP A 96 10.84 -4.18 16.09
CA ASP A 96 10.59 -3.80 14.70
C ASP A 96 11.89 -3.66 13.86
N GLY A 97 13.03 -3.45 14.52
CA GLY A 97 14.34 -3.29 13.91
C GLY A 97 15.20 -4.56 13.94
N HIS A 98 14.67 -5.64 14.54
CA HIS A 98 15.30 -6.95 14.61
C HIS A 98 15.31 -7.61 13.22
N SER A 99 16.45 -8.15 12.80
CA SER A 99 16.52 -9.01 11.62
C SER A 99 17.61 -10.06 11.75
N ALA A 100 17.41 -11.23 11.12
CA ALA A 100 18.39 -12.31 11.09
C ALA A 100 19.74 -11.86 10.50
N LEU A 101 19.69 -10.95 9.51
CA LEU A 101 20.87 -10.36 8.88
C LEU A 101 21.74 -9.58 9.88
N LYS A 102 21.12 -8.79 10.77
CA LYS A 102 21.83 -8.01 11.80
C LYS A 102 22.38 -8.91 12.90
N GLU A 103 21.64 -9.93 13.28
CA GLU A 103 22.09 -10.91 14.27
C GLU A 103 23.31 -11.69 13.77
N GLU A 104 23.28 -12.16 12.52
CA GLU A 104 24.41 -12.84 11.87
C GLU A 104 25.63 -11.93 11.75
N LEU A 105 25.42 -10.66 11.37
CA LEU A 105 26.48 -9.67 11.35
C LEU A 105 27.14 -9.49 12.73
N CYS A 106 26.34 -9.42 13.78
CA CYS A 106 26.86 -9.28 15.15
C CYS A 106 27.65 -10.51 15.58
N LYS A 107 27.20 -11.73 15.21
CA LYS A 107 27.96 -12.97 15.43
C LYS A 107 29.33 -12.93 14.75
N GLN A 108 29.39 -12.50 13.50
CA GLN A 108 30.64 -12.39 12.74
C GLN A 108 31.60 -11.35 13.33
N LEU A 109 31.07 -10.26 13.89
CA LEU A 109 31.86 -9.19 14.49
C LEU A 109 32.18 -9.41 15.98
N GLY A 110 31.64 -10.47 16.61
CA GLY A 110 31.80 -10.72 18.04
C GLY A 110 31.08 -9.70 18.93
N VAL A 111 29.99 -9.11 18.44
CA VAL A 111 29.18 -8.09 19.14
C VAL A 111 27.96 -8.76 19.76
N GLU A 112 27.65 -8.45 21.02
CA GLU A 112 26.46 -8.95 21.71
C GLU A 112 25.20 -8.31 21.09
N TYR A 113 24.25 -9.11 20.61
CA TYR A 113 23.03 -8.62 19.99
C TYR A 113 21.85 -8.71 20.96
N VAL A 114 21.28 -7.55 21.31
CA VAL A 114 20.23 -7.45 22.34
C VAL A 114 18.96 -6.84 21.75
N VAL A 115 17.83 -7.50 21.96
CA VAL A 115 16.50 -7.01 21.56
C VAL A 115 15.79 -6.45 22.79
N SER A 116 15.38 -5.19 22.73
CA SER A 116 14.59 -4.49 23.77
C SER A 116 13.31 -5.25 24.08
N LYS A 117 12.98 -5.35 25.37
CA LYS A 117 11.77 -6.04 25.84
C LYS A 117 10.55 -5.12 25.91
N ARG A 118 10.63 -3.86 25.45
CA ARG A 118 9.60 -2.82 25.53
C ARG A 118 8.90 -2.80 26.89
N VAL A 119 9.56 -2.26 27.91
CA VAL A 119 8.86 -1.87 29.15
C VAL A 119 8.42 -0.42 28.95
N PRO A 120 7.10 -0.12 28.84
CA PRO A 120 6.65 1.27 28.74
C PRO A 120 7.07 2.02 30.00
N HIS A 121 7.69 3.19 29.83
CA HIS A 121 7.96 4.07 30.94
C HIS A 121 6.62 4.53 31.53
N ALA A 122 6.49 4.41 32.86
CA ALA A 122 5.26 4.65 33.61
C ALA A 122 4.52 5.92 33.15
N ASP A 123 3.21 5.78 32.93
CA ASP A 123 2.21 6.82 32.62
C ASP A 123 2.26 7.53 31.26
N LEU A 124 3.17 7.16 30.34
CA LEU A 124 3.18 7.72 28.98
C LEU A 124 2.46 6.80 27.98
N PRO A 125 1.61 7.37 27.09
CA PRO A 125 0.98 6.57 26.03
C PRO A 125 2.05 5.96 25.13
N THR A 126 1.83 4.71 24.70
CA THR A 126 2.64 4.04 23.68
C THR A 126 2.60 4.86 22.40
N ARG A 127 3.70 5.54 22.08
CA ARG A 127 3.85 6.33 20.87
C ARG A 127 4.97 5.76 20.01
N SER A 128 4.64 5.35 18.80
CA SER A 128 5.58 5.11 17.69
C SER A 128 5.58 6.32 16.75
N THR A 129 6.60 6.45 15.90
CA THR A 129 6.69 7.54 14.91
C THR A 129 5.50 7.51 13.95
N THR A 130 4.97 6.32 13.70
CA THR A 130 3.71 6.02 13.00
C THR A 130 2.50 6.69 13.68
N SER A 131 2.42 6.66 15.02
CA SER A 131 1.30 7.27 15.77
C SER A 131 1.35 8.80 15.93
N LEU A 132 2.45 9.46 15.58
CA LEU A 132 2.63 10.91 15.72
C LEU A 132 2.57 11.71 14.42
N ARG A 133 2.73 11.03 13.28
CA ARG A 133 2.17 11.53 12.03
C ARG A 133 0.65 11.45 12.21
N GLU A 134 -0.09 12.47 11.83
CA GLU A 134 -1.43 12.22 11.30
C GLU A 134 -1.19 11.38 10.03
N GLU A 135 -0.98 10.07 10.20
CA GLU A 135 -0.85 9.16 9.07
C GLU A 135 -2.13 9.30 8.29
N CYS A 136 -2.00 9.65 7.02
CA CYS A 136 -3.15 9.74 6.14
C CYS A 136 -3.83 8.36 6.10
N ARG A 137 -4.94 8.25 6.82
CA ARG A 137 -5.81 7.07 6.92
C ARG A 137 -6.75 6.95 5.74
N ILE A 138 -6.69 7.90 4.80
CA ILE A 138 -7.43 7.78 3.54
C ILE A 138 -7.03 6.45 2.88
N PRO A 139 -7.98 5.52 2.64
CA PRO A 139 -7.73 4.20 2.08
C PRO A 139 -7.28 4.26 0.61
N TYR A 140 -6.90 3.09 0.10
CA TYR A 140 -6.81 2.86 -1.34
C TYR A 140 -8.00 2.00 -1.80
N ARG A 141 -8.14 1.85 -3.12
CA ARG A 141 -9.16 1.02 -3.76
C ARG A 141 -8.50 0.04 -4.71
N ILE A 142 -8.99 -1.20 -4.71
CA ILE A 142 -8.69 -2.20 -5.75
C ILE A 142 -9.99 -2.54 -6.48
N ASP A 143 -9.92 -2.56 -7.82
CA ASP A 143 -10.95 -3.17 -8.67
C ASP A 143 -10.68 -4.68 -8.79
N LEU A 144 -11.68 -5.50 -8.48
CA LEU A 144 -11.60 -6.95 -8.62
C LEU A 144 -12.11 -7.42 -9.99
N ALA A 145 -13.14 -6.77 -10.54
CA ALA A 145 -13.66 -7.07 -11.86
C ALA A 145 -14.61 -5.97 -12.33
N GLY A 146 -14.74 -5.81 -13.65
CA GLY A 146 -15.69 -4.89 -14.25
C GLY A 146 -15.21 -3.45 -14.41
N GLY A 147 -14.02 -3.09 -13.93
CA GLY A 147 -13.45 -1.74 -14.13
C GLY A 147 -13.54 -1.30 -15.60
N TRP A 148 -13.87 -0.01 -15.81
CA TRP A 148 -14.34 0.62 -17.06
C TRP A 148 -15.85 0.61 -17.28
N LEU A 149 -16.65 -0.24 -16.61
CA LEU A 149 -18.12 -0.16 -16.67
C LEU A 149 -18.66 1.14 -16.02
N ASP A 150 -17.87 1.77 -15.14
CA ASP A 150 -18.13 3.09 -14.58
C ASP A 150 -17.99 4.24 -15.60
N GLN A 151 -17.53 3.95 -16.81
CA GLN A 151 -17.53 4.88 -17.93
C GLN A 151 -18.80 4.69 -18.77
N PRO A 152 -19.62 5.75 -18.97
CA PRO A 152 -20.82 5.70 -19.81
C PRO A 152 -20.60 5.17 -21.23
N SER A 153 -19.42 5.38 -21.80
CA SER A 153 -19.05 4.86 -23.13
C SER A 153 -19.05 3.34 -23.18
N VAL A 154 -18.89 2.66 -22.05
CA VAL A 154 -18.89 1.19 -21.94
C VAL A 154 -20.24 0.69 -21.41
N SER A 155 -20.74 1.23 -20.29
CA SER A 155 -21.98 0.72 -19.67
C SER A 155 -23.25 0.99 -20.47
N ARG A 156 -23.26 1.98 -21.37
CA ARG A 156 -24.38 2.16 -22.33
C ARG A 156 -24.43 1.05 -23.38
N LEU A 157 -23.30 0.43 -23.69
CA LEU A 157 -23.24 -0.69 -24.62
C LEU A 157 -23.72 -1.97 -23.93
N ASN A 158 -23.29 -2.20 -22.69
CA ASN A 158 -23.83 -3.27 -21.86
C ASN A 158 -23.66 -2.93 -20.37
N ALA A 159 -24.78 -2.83 -19.65
CA ALA A 159 -24.80 -2.54 -18.22
C ALA A 159 -24.09 -3.63 -17.41
N GLY A 160 -23.53 -3.29 -16.25
CA GLY A 160 -22.84 -4.26 -15.42
C GLY A 160 -22.22 -3.69 -14.15
N PRO A 161 -21.76 -4.57 -13.25
CA PRO A 161 -21.14 -4.14 -12.01
C PRO A 161 -19.64 -3.88 -12.15
N VAL A 162 -19.15 -2.89 -11.41
CA VAL A 162 -17.74 -2.81 -11.00
C VAL A 162 -17.63 -3.32 -9.56
N LEU A 163 -16.71 -4.23 -9.31
CA LEU A 163 -16.46 -4.79 -7.99
C LEU A 163 -15.24 -4.15 -7.36
N THR A 164 -15.41 -3.46 -6.23
CA THR A 164 -14.32 -2.76 -5.55
C THR A 164 -14.16 -3.22 -4.11
N ILE A 165 -12.92 -3.24 -3.63
CA ILE A 165 -12.61 -3.36 -2.21
C ILE A 165 -11.83 -2.12 -1.76
N SER A 166 -12.18 -1.62 -0.59
CA SER A 166 -11.45 -0.55 0.09
C SER A 166 -10.36 -1.17 0.95
N ILE A 167 -9.11 -0.76 0.77
CA ILE A 167 -7.98 -1.33 1.49
C ILE A 167 -7.34 -0.30 2.40
N GLU A 168 -6.94 -0.77 3.57
CA GLU A 168 -6.25 0.03 4.57
C GLU A 168 -4.88 0.47 4.04
N PRO A 169 -4.43 1.71 4.35
CA PRO A 169 -3.16 2.23 3.91
C PRO A 169 -1.98 1.67 4.74
N ASP A 170 -1.97 0.36 4.98
CA ASP A 170 -0.90 -0.33 5.72
C ASP A 170 0.44 -0.28 4.96
N TYR A 171 0.38 -0.01 3.65
CA TYR A 171 1.51 0.20 2.75
C TYR A 171 1.33 1.49 1.94
N ASP A 172 2.44 2.15 1.63
CA ASP A 172 2.46 3.22 0.62
C ASP A 172 2.54 2.58 -0.78
N PHE A 173 1.47 2.71 -1.56
CA PHE A 173 1.41 2.19 -2.92
C PHE A 173 1.93 3.23 -3.92
N ASN A 174 2.63 2.77 -4.96
CA ASN A 174 3.20 3.65 -5.99
C ASN A 174 2.15 4.57 -6.62
N ASP A 175 2.54 5.78 -7.01
CA ASP A 175 1.68 6.67 -7.78
C ASP A 175 1.33 6.06 -9.15
N ARG A 176 0.13 6.37 -9.66
CA ARG A 176 -0.40 5.86 -10.94
C ARG A 176 -0.36 4.32 -11.07
N SER A 177 -0.64 3.63 -9.97
CA SER A 177 -0.52 2.17 -9.86
C SER A 177 -1.83 1.39 -10.02
N GLY A 178 -2.90 2.04 -10.49
CA GLY A 178 -4.23 1.42 -10.52
C GLY A 178 -4.92 1.32 -9.16
N MET A 179 -4.31 1.84 -8.10
CA MET A 179 -4.82 1.81 -6.71
C MET A 179 -5.66 3.04 -6.35
N SER A 180 -6.28 3.71 -7.33
CA SER A 180 -6.97 5.02 -7.18
C SER A 180 -6.12 6.17 -6.60
N THR A 181 -4.81 6.18 -6.81
CA THR A 181 -3.91 7.15 -6.16
C THR A 181 -4.19 8.61 -6.53
N SER A 182 -4.68 8.90 -7.74
CA SER A 182 -5.10 10.25 -8.14
C SER A 182 -6.31 10.73 -7.33
N SER A 183 -7.37 9.92 -7.26
CA SER A 183 -8.57 10.23 -6.48
C SER A 183 -8.28 10.26 -4.98
N ARG A 184 -7.36 9.41 -4.50
CA ARG A 184 -6.86 9.45 -3.11
C ARG A 184 -6.16 10.78 -2.81
N LYS A 185 -5.34 11.32 -3.71
CA LYS A 185 -4.74 12.66 -3.54
C LYS A 185 -5.81 13.74 -3.45
N LYS A 186 -6.90 13.63 -4.20
CA LYS A 186 -8.05 14.55 -4.10
C LYS A 186 -8.80 14.40 -2.77
N ALA A 187 -8.92 13.19 -2.25
CA ALA A 187 -9.47 12.96 -0.91
C ALA A 187 -8.58 13.55 0.19
N ILE A 188 -7.25 13.46 0.05
CA ILE A 188 -6.28 14.10 0.96
C ILE A 188 -6.37 15.62 0.86
N GLU A 189 -6.50 16.17 -0.35
CA GLU A 189 -6.70 17.61 -0.52
C GLU A 189 -8.00 18.09 0.16
N LEU A 190 -9.06 17.29 0.05
CA LEU A 190 -10.38 17.62 0.57
C LEU A 190 -10.53 17.43 2.09
N TRP A 191 -9.97 16.35 2.64
CA TRP A 191 -10.19 15.92 4.04
C TRP A 191 -8.90 15.78 4.86
N GLN A 192 -7.75 16.04 4.26
CA GLN A 192 -6.43 15.96 4.88
C GLN A 192 -6.03 14.54 5.23
N VAL A 193 -6.49 14.03 6.38
CA VAL A 193 -5.88 12.86 7.03
C VAL A 193 -6.83 11.69 7.15
N ASP A 194 -8.14 11.90 7.16
CA ASP A 194 -9.12 10.83 7.32
C ASP A 194 -10.45 11.16 6.62
N ILE A 195 -11.24 10.14 6.33
CA ILE A 195 -12.57 10.33 5.75
C ILE A 195 -13.53 10.77 6.85
N PRO A 196 -14.28 11.87 6.67
CA PRO A 196 -15.22 12.34 7.68
C PRO A 196 -16.25 11.27 8.08
N ALA A 197 -16.74 11.37 9.31
CA ALA A 197 -17.92 10.64 9.74
C ALA A 197 -19.15 11.07 8.92
N GLY A 198 -20.11 10.16 8.73
CA GLY A 198 -21.36 10.44 8.04
C GLY A 198 -21.69 9.42 6.94
N ASN A 199 -22.64 9.79 6.09
CA ASN A 199 -23.12 8.92 5.01
C ASN A 199 -22.03 8.73 3.95
N LYS A 200 -21.53 7.49 3.83
CA LYS A 200 -20.40 7.15 2.96
C LYS A 200 -20.70 7.37 1.48
N GLU A 201 -21.92 7.09 1.01
CA GLU A 201 -22.29 7.36 -0.38
C GLU A 201 -22.28 8.86 -0.71
N LYS A 202 -22.80 9.72 0.18
CA LYS A 202 -22.74 11.18 0.03
C LYS A 202 -21.31 11.70 0.03
N LEU A 203 -20.46 11.15 0.89
CA LEU A 203 -19.03 11.51 0.93
C LEU A 203 -18.31 11.07 -0.34
N ALA A 204 -18.59 9.87 -0.86
CA ALA A 204 -18.09 9.40 -2.15
C ALA A 204 -18.53 10.33 -3.28
N LYS A 205 -19.81 10.73 -3.30
CA LYS A 205 -20.34 11.65 -4.30
C LYS A 205 -19.70 13.04 -4.22
N THR A 206 -19.43 13.50 -3.00
CA THR A 206 -18.71 14.76 -2.75
C THR A 206 -17.29 14.69 -3.33
N LEU A 207 -16.57 13.60 -3.05
CA LEU A 207 -15.22 13.38 -3.59
C LEU A 207 -15.24 13.29 -5.12
N PHE A 208 -16.19 12.55 -5.70
CA PHE A 208 -16.38 12.45 -7.14
C PHE A 208 -16.59 13.82 -7.80
N CYS A 209 -17.49 14.65 -7.26
CA CYS A 209 -17.73 15.99 -7.77
C CYS A 209 -16.52 16.93 -7.57
N PHE A 210 -15.77 16.76 -6.48
CA PHE A 210 -14.56 17.54 -6.21
C PHE A 210 -13.43 17.19 -7.19
N GLU A 211 -13.27 15.91 -7.54
CA GLU A 211 -12.31 15.46 -8.55
C GLU A 211 -12.70 15.90 -9.98
N ASN A 212 -14.01 16.05 -10.24
CA ASN A 212 -14.56 16.38 -11.56
C ASN A 212 -15.32 17.72 -11.56
N PRO A 213 -14.62 18.86 -11.41
CA PRO A 213 -15.27 20.17 -11.42
C PRO A 213 -15.93 20.46 -12.78
N PRO A 214 -16.93 21.35 -12.84
CA PRO A 214 -17.57 21.74 -14.10
C PRO A 214 -16.56 22.20 -15.16
N GLY A 215 -16.72 21.71 -16.39
CA GLY A 215 -15.82 22.01 -17.52
C GLY A 215 -14.65 21.03 -17.71
N THR A 216 -14.55 20.00 -16.86
CA THR A 216 -13.57 18.92 -17.04
C THR A 216 -13.86 18.14 -18.33
N LYS A 217 -12.86 17.99 -19.20
CA LYS A 217 -13.01 17.29 -20.50
C LYS A 217 -13.08 15.77 -20.37
N TYR A 218 -12.36 15.23 -19.40
CA TYR A 218 -12.33 13.80 -19.10
C TYR A 218 -12.80 13.58 -17.66
N VAL A 219 -13.90 12.87 -17.50
CA VAL A 219 -14.49 12.60 -16.19
C VAL A 219 -13.91 11.29 -15.66
N SER A 220 -13.24 11.33 -14.51
CA SER A 220 -12.82 10.11 -13.82
C SER A 220 -14.07 9.30 -13.45
N GLY A 221 -13.98 7.98 -13.47
CA GLY A 221 -15.14 7.15 -13.12
C GLY A 221 -15.38 7.11 -11.61
N SER A 222 -16.64 7.00 -11.18
CA SER A 222 -16.98 7.12 -9.75
C SER A 222 -16.54 5.93 -8.90
N GLN A 223 -16.13 4.81 -9.50
CA GLN A 223 -15.65 3.61 -8.80
C GLN A 223 -14.50 3.93 -7.82
N ASP A 224 -13.64 4.90 -8.17
CA ASP A 224 -12.48 5.29 -7.38
C ASP A 224 -12.93 5.99 -6.09
N SER A 225 -13.80 6.99 -6.24
CA SER A 225 -14.38 7.71 -5.10
C SER A 225 -15.18 6.78 -4.19
N LEU A 226 -15.96 5.87 -4.77
CA LEU A 226 -16.76 4.91 -4.04
C LEU A 226 -15.87 3.89 -3.31
N GLY A 227 -14.89 3.29 -3.96
CA GLY A 227 -14.02 2.32 -3.29
C GLY A 227 -13.00 2.92 -2.33
N ILE A 228 -12.69 4.22 -2.41
CA ILE A 228 -11.95 4.92 -1.33
C ILE A 228 -12.86 5.10 -0.11
N VAL A 229 -14.13 5.46 -0.30
CA VAL A 229 -15.00 5.94 0.79
C VAL A 229 -15.86 4.83 1.42
N MET A 230 -16.30 3.86 0.64
CA MET A 230 -17.14 2.74 1.08
C MET A 230 -16.24 1.60 1.62
N PRO A 231 -16.42 1.12 2.86
CA PRO A 231 -15.64 0.01 3.40
C PRO A 231 -16.09 -1.34 2.78
N GLY A 232 -15.33 -2.40 3.06
CA GLY A 232 -15.66 -3.77 2.65
C GLY A 232 -15.60 -4.02 1.14
N LEU A 233 -16.40 -4.98 0.69
CA LEU A 233 -16.59 -5.37 -0.70
C LEU A 233 -17.84 -4.70 -1.25
N ASN A 234 -17.73 -4.03 -2.40
CA ASN A 234 -18.80 -3.24 -3.00
C ASN A 234 -19.04 -3.66 -4.45
N ARG A 235 -20.30 -3.87 -4.81
CA ARG A 235 -20.80 -4.08 -6.17
C ARG A 235 -21.53 -2.82 -6.62
N LEU A 236 -20.97 -2.14 -7.61
CA LEU A 236 -21.43 -0.85 -8.13
C LEU A 236 -22.03 -1.07 -9.52
N HIS A 237 -23.35 -1.08 -9.65
CA HIS A 237 -24.02 -1.36 -10.93
C HIS A 237 -24.15 -0.10 -11.79
N TYR A 238 -23.62 -0.12 -13.00
CA TYR A 238 -23.69 0.99 -13.95
C TYR A 238 -24.49 0.60 -15.19
N ASP A 239 -25.38 1.49 -15.62
CA ASP A 239 -26.31 1.33 -16.73
C ASP A 239 -26.28 2.53 -17.70
N GLY A 240 -25.15 3.26 -17.72
CA GLY A 240 -24.87 4.28 -18.73
C GLY A 240 -24.64 5.69 -18.20
N ASP A 241 -24.63 5.87 -16.88
CA ASP A 241 -24.24 7.09 -16.19
C ASP A 241 -22.92 6.91 -15.42
N PHE A 242 -22.29 8.03 -15.04
CA PHE A 242 -21.04 8.01 -14.26
C PHE A 242 -21.24 7.59 -12.81
N TRP A 243 -22.46 7.68 -12.28
CA TRP A 243 -22.81 7.25 -10.93
C TRP A 243 -23.62 5.96 -11.02
N PRO A 244 -23.34 4.93 -10.19
CA PRO A 244 -24.05 3.67 -10.29
C PRO A 244 -25.54 3.84 -9.93
N SER A 245 -26.40 3.07 -10.57
CA SER A 245 -27.84 3.03 -10.28
C SER A 245 -28.16 2.17 -9.05
N GLU A 246 -27.28 1.22 -8.71
CA GLU A 246 -27.38 0.39 -7.52
C GLU A 246 -26.01 0.15 -6.87
N ILE A 247 -25.97 0.16 -5.53
CA ILE A 247 -24.79 -0.14 -4.73
C ILE A 247 -25.14 -1.25 -3.73
N GLU A 248 -24.47 -2.39 -3.84
CA GLU A 248 -24.58 -3.52 -2.89
C GLU A 248 -23.24 -3.68 -2.16
N SER A 249 -23.25 -3.63 -0.82
CA SER A 249 -22.04 -3.71 0.02
C SER A 249 -22.06 -4.92 0.95
N ILE A 250 -20.93 -5.62 1.07
CA ILE A 250 -20.73 -6.73 2.02
C ILE A 250 -19.63 -6.36 3.02
N HIS A 251 -19.98 -6.43 4.30
CA HIS A 251 -19.10 -6.13 5.44
C HIS A 251 -18.82 -7.36 6.33
N ASN A 252 -19.18 -8.55 5.88
CA ASN A 252 -18.99 -9.79 6.64
C ASN A 252 -17.49 -10.13 6.78
N ASP A 253 -16.98 -10.12 8.02
CA ASP A 253 -15.55 -10.36 8.30
C ASP A 253 -15.04 -11.70 7.78
N GLU A 254 -15.85 -12.76 7.85
CA GLU A 254 -15.45 -14.09 7.39
C GLU A 254 -15.16 -14.09 5.88
N LEU A 255 -16.02 -13.45 5.09
CA LEU A 255 -15.81 -13.27 3.65
C LEU A 255 -14.62 -12.36 3.38
N LEU A 256 -14.53 -11.21 4.06
CA LEU A 256 -13.45 -10.26 3.80
C LEU A 256 -12.07 -10.86 4.15
N ASN A 257 -11.97 -11.59 5.25
CA ASN A 257 -10.76 -12.34 5.62
C ASN A 257 -10.42 -13.43 4.59
N TRP A 258 -11.43 -14.07 4.00
CA TRP A 258 -11.23 -15.06 2.95
C TRP A 258 -10.69 -14.41 1.66
N ILE A 259 -11.19 -13.23 1.29
CA ILE A 259 -10.69 -12.45 0.16
C ILE A 259 -9.23 -12.03 0.40
N GLU A 260 -8.91 -11.49 1.57
CA GLU A 260 -7.54 -11.08 1.94
C GLU A 260 -6.53 -12.24 1.84
N LYS A 261 -6.93 -13.45 2.22
CA LYS A 261 -6.09 -14.65 2.11
C LYS A 261 -5.92 -15.16 0.68
N SER A 262 -6.86 -14.80 -0.19
CA SER A 262 -6.91 -15.27 -1.57
C SER A 262 -6.18 -14.33 -2.55
N LEU A 263 -5.95 -13.06 -2.16
CA LEU A 263 -5.38 -12.03 -3.03
C LEU A 263 -3.92 -11.71 -2.68
N TRP A 264 -3.09 -11.67 -3.72
CA TRP A 264 -1.65 -11.42 -3.62
C TRP A 264 -1.23 -10.35 -4.63
N LEU A 265 -0.65 -9.24 -4.17
CA LEU A 265 -0.28 -8.12 -5.04
C LEU A 265 1.21 -8.11 -5.35
N VAL A 266 1.59 -8.27 -6.62
CA VAL A 266 2.98 -8.15 -7.06
C VAL A 266 3.20 -6.75 -7.66
N PRO A 267 4.17 -5.97 -7.17
CA PRO A 267 4.49 -4.67 -7.74
C PRO A 267 5.05 -4.82 -9.16
N LEU A 268 4.62 -3.93 -10.04
CA LEU A 268 5.16 -3.72 -11.38
C LEU A 268 6.09 -2.51 -11.39
N TYR A 269 6.92 -2.43 -12.43
CA TYR A 269 7.71 -1.24 -12.69
C TYR A 269 6.81 0.00 -12.93
N PRO A 270 7.28 1.22 -12.58
CA PRO A 270 6.55 2.45 -12.86
C PRO A 270 6.22 2.60 -14.35
N ARG A 271 5.13 3.29 -14.67
CA ARG A 271 4.73 3.54 -16.07
C ARG A 271 5.82 4.37 -16.78
N HIS A 272 6.10 4.05 -18.05
CA HIS A 272 6.93 4.88 -18.92
C HIS A 272 6.19 6.14 -19.40
N ASP A 273 6.92 7.21 -19.74
CA ASP A 273 6.36 8.45 -20.28
C ASP A 273 5.77 8.23 -21.69
N GLY A 274 4.67 8.92 -22.02
CA GLY A 274 3.98 8.81 -23.32
C GLY A 274 2.84 7.78 -23.40
N TYR A 275 2.43 7.24 -22.24
CA TYR A 275 1.41 6.21 -22.11
C TYR A 275 -0.04 6.74 -22.22
N ASP A 276 -0.80 6.29 -23.23
CA ASP A 276 -2.23 6.60 -23.40
C ASP A 276 -3.07 5.32 -23.56
N VAL A 277 -3.80 4.95 -22.50
CA VAL A 277 -4.69 3.76 -22.49
C VAL A 277 -5.84 3.89 -23.49
N LEU A 278 -6.24 5.12 -23.80
CA LEU A 278 -7.42 5.41 -24.63
C LEU A 278 -7.09 5.45 -26.13
N SER A 279 -5.84 5.22 -26.50
CA SER A 279 -5.45 5.04 -27.89
C SER A 279 -5.78 3.62 -28.37
N ASP A 280 -6.23 3.51 -29.62
CA ASP A 280 -6.54 2.23 -30.29
C ASP A 280 -7.57 1.34 -29.56
N THR A 281 -8.58 1.96 -28.94
CA THR A 281 -9.63 1.24 -28.21
C THR A 281 -10.57 0.46 -29.12
N ASN A 282 -11.00 -0.71 -28.68
CA ASN A 282 -12.01 -1.55 -29.34
C ASN A 282 -13.24 -1.76 -28.45
N ILE A 283 -13.90 -0.66 -28.11
CA ILE A 283 -15.08 -0.64 -27.26
C ILE A 283 -16.32 -0.90 -28.13
N ASN A 284 -16.99 -2.01 -27.89
CA ASN A 284 -18.22 -2.42 -28.56
C ASN A 284 -19.10 -3.27 -27.61
N GLU A 285 -20.35 -3.51 -27.99
CA GLU A 285 -21.32 -4.24 -27.18
C GLU A 285 -20.85 -5.65 -26.80
N GLU A 286 -20.24 -6.39 -27.72
CA GLU A 286 -19.74 -7.75 -27.45
C GLU A 286 -18.66 -7.76 -26.36
N ASN A 287 -17.70 -6.84 -26.45
CA ASN A 287 -16.61 -6.75 -25.48
C ASN A 287 -17.07 -6.18 -24.13
N ALA A 288 -17.97 -5.20 -24.14
CA ALA A 288 -18.59 -4.68 -22.92
C ALA A 288 -19.42 -5.77 -22.21
N LYS A 289 -20.12 -6.62 -22.97
CA LYS A 289 -20.85 -7.76 -22.44
C LYS A 289 -19.92 -8.78 -21.79
N LYS A 290 -18.80 -9.14 -22.42
CA LYS A 290 -17.80 -10.05 -21.82
C LYS A 290 -17.28 -9.53 -20.48
N LEU A 291 -17.01 -8.23 -20.39
CA LEU A 291 -16.59 -7.59 -19.13
C LEU A 291 -17.68 -7.67 -18.06
N SER A 292 -18.93 -7.34 -18.41
CA SER A 292 -20.07 -7.39 -17.49
C SER A 292 -20.37 -8.82 -17.01
N ASP A 293 -20.35 -9.81 -17.91
CA ASP A 293 -20.56 -11.22 -17.56
C ASP A 293 -19.47 -11.69 -16.58
N ALA A 294 -18.20 -11.39 -16.86
CA ALA A 294 -17.09 -11.74 -15.97
C ALA A 294 -17.20 -11.07 -14.60
N ALA A 295 -17.66 -9.82 -14.53
CA ALA A 295 -17.87 -9.12 -13.26
C ALA A 295 -19.03 -9.72 -12.44
N ASN A 296 -20.12 -10.12 -13.09
CA ASN A 296 -21.22 -10.81 -12.42
C ASN A 296 -20.80 -12.20 -11.92
N ASP A 297 -20.04 -12.96 -12.72
CA ASP A 297 -19.48 -14.25 -12.30
C ASP A 297 -18.52 -14.09 -11.12
N CYS A 298 -17.69 -13.04 -11.13
CA CYS A 298 -16.78 -12.71 -10.04
C CYS A 298 -17.56 -12.43 -8.74
N TRP A 299 -18.69 -11.72 -8.83
CA TRP A 299 -19.55 -11.47 -7.67
C TRP A 299 -20.10 -12.76 -7.07
N GLN A 300 -20.60 -13.66 -7.92
CA GLN A 300 -21.10 -14.97 -7.44
C GLN A 300 -19.98 -15.81 -6.85
N ALA A 301 -18.80 -15.84 -7.48
CA ALA A 301 -17.65 -16.57 -6.97
C ALA A 301 -17.20 -16.10 -5.57
N LEU A 302 -17.22 -14.78 -5.34
CA LEU A 302 -16.94 -14.18 -4.03
C LEU A 302 -18.00 -14.62 -2.99
N LYS A 303 -19.29 -14.54 -3.32
CA LYS A 303 -20.38 -14.96 -2.42
C LYS A 303 -20.33 -16.44 -2.08
N GLU A 304 -19.92 -17.28 -3.03
CA GLU A 304 -19.74 -18.72 -2.86
C GLU A 304 -18.40 -19.10 -2.18
N LYS A 305 -17.50 -18.13 -1.96
CA LYS A 305 -16.11 -18.38 -1.51
C LYS A 305 -15.39 -19.43 -2.37
N ASN A 306 -15.63 -19.41 -3.68
CA ASN A 306 -15.06 -20.36 -4.62
C ASN A 306 -13.83 -19.77 -5.31
N ILE A 307 -12.64 -20.16 -4.86
CA ILE A 307 -11.39 -19.55 -5.33
C ILE A 307 -11.08 -19.84 -6.81
N ASN A 308 -11.46 -21.01 -7.32
CA ASN A 308 -11.27 -21.37 -8.72
C ASN A 308 -12.15 -20.51 -9.64
N LYS A 309 -13.43 -20.35 -9.29
CA LYS A 309 -14.35 -19.46 -10.02
C LYS A 309 -13.91 -17.99 -9.90
N LEU A 310 -13.38 -17.59 -8.75
CA LEU A 310 -12.85 -16.23 -8.53
C LEU A 310 -11.68 -15.94 -9.47
N GLY A 311 -10.70 -16.85 -9.51
CA GLY A 311 -9.54 -16.75 -10.40
C GLY A 311 -9.96 -16.66 -11.87
N ASP A 312 -10.83 -17.56 -12.32
CA ASP A 312 -11.32 -17.56 -13.69
C ASP A 312 -12.06 -16.26 -14.05
N ALA A 313 -12.97 -15.79 -13.19
CA ALA A 313 -13.73 -14.57 -13.44
C ALA A 313 -12.85 -13.31 -13.45
N MET A 314 -11.90 -13.19 -12.53
CA MET A 314 -10.94 -12.07 -12.51
C MET A 314 -10.07 -12.07 -13.78
N ARG A 315 -9.60 -13.24 -14.23
CA ARG A 315 -8.82 -13.39 -15.46
C ARG A 315 -9.64 -13.02 -16.70
N ARG A 316 -10.87 -13.52 -16.83
CA ARG A 316 -11.76 -13.18 -17.96
C ARG A 316 -12.11 -11.69 -17.99
N SER A 317 -12.34 -11.08 -16.83
CA SER A 317 -12.53 -9.64 -16.70
C SER A 317 -11.32 -8.87 -17.25
N PHE A 318 -10.11 -9.28 -16.86
CA PHE A 318 -8.88 -8.67 -17.35
C PHE A 318 -8.67 -8.85 -18.86
N GLU A 319 -8.91 -10.05 -19.39
CA GLU A 319 -8.85 -10.33 -20.83
C GLU A 319 -9.82 -9.47 -21.62
N ALA A 320 -11.06 -9.31 -21.13
CA ALA A 320 -12.05 -8.42 -21.75
C ALA A 320 -11.59 -6.95 -21.74
N GLN A 321 -10.97 -6.49 -20.64
CA GLN A 321 -10.40 -5.15 -20.57
C GLN A 321 -9.26 -4.97 -21.58
N ILE A 322 -8.33 -5.94 -21.71
CA ILE A 322 -7.21 -5.87 -22.67
C ILE A 322 -7.75 -5.77 -24.10
N VAL A 323 -8.79 -6.54 -24.44
CA VAL A 323 -9.39 -6.47 -25.78
C VAL A 323 -9.95 -5.07 -26.06
N MET A 324 -10.58 -4.42 -25.08
CA MET A 324 -11.11 -3.06 -25.24
C MET A 324 -10.04 -1.97 -25.20
N TYR A 325 -8.99 -2.19 -24.40
CA TYR A 325 -7.91 -1.24 -24.14
C TYR A 325 -6.55 -1.96 -24.33
N PRO A 326 -6.12 -2.22 -25.57
CA PRO A 326 -4.91 -3.02 -25.83
C PRO A 326 -3.65 -2.46 -25.16
N HIS A 327 -3.56 -1.13 -25.07
CA HIS A 327 -2.44 -0.45 -24.42
C HIS A 327 -2.50 -0.49 -22.90
N MET A 328 -3.51 -1.12 -22.28
CA MET A 328 -3.53 -1.32 -20.82
C MET A 328 -2.40 -2.25 -20.32
N VAL A 329 -1.80 -3.03 -21.24
CA VAL A 329 -0.70 -3.97 -20.99
C VAL A 329 0.47 -3.70 -21.93
N ASN A 330 1.66 -4.17 -21.55
CA ASN A 330 2.86 -4.14 -22.39
C ASN A 330 3.70 -5.41 -22.13
N GLU A 331 4.80 -5.59 -22.87
CA GLU A 331 5.66 -6.76 -22.76
C GLU A 331 6.26 -6.95 -21.35
N ASP A 332 6.59 -5.87 -20.64
CA ASP A 332 7.14 -5.97 -19.28
C ASP A 332 6.09 -6.46 -18.28
N ILE A 333 4.83 -6.04 -18.43
CA ILE A 333 3.71 -6.56 -17.62
C ILE A 333 3.53 -8.05 -17.88
N PHE A 334 3.57 -8.48 -19.16
CA PHE A 334 3.47 -9.90 -19.50
C PHE A 334 4.66 -10.72 -18.98
N ARG A 335 5.88 -10.16 -19.01
CA ARG A 335 7.07 -10.81 -18.45
C ARG A 335 6.93 -11.05 -16.94
N VAL A 336 6.39 -10.08 -16.19
CA VAL A 336 6.10 -10.27 -14.76
C VAL A 336 4.96 -11.27 -14.56
N LEU A 337 3.88 -11.17 -15.35
CA LEU A 337 2.76 -12.10 -15.28
C LEU A 337 3.21 -13.55 -15.50
N ASP A 338 4.03 -13.80 -16.53
CA ASP A 338 4.52 -15.13 -16.90
C ASP A 338 5.35 -15.80 -15.81
N LYS A 339 6.02 -15.01 -14.96
CA LYS A 339 6.79 -15.52 -13.81
C LYS A 339 5.89 -16.15 -12.74
N TYR A 340 4.66 -15.64 -12.57
CA TYR A 340 3.79 -15.98 -11.45
C TYR A 340 2.51 -16.71 -11.85
N LYS A 341 2.09 -16.65 -13.13
CA LYS A 341 0.81 -17.22 -13.59
C LYS A 341 0.65 -18.72 -13.32
N SER A 342 1.74 -19.48 -13.26
CA SER A 342 1.71 -20.92 -12.93
C SER A 342 1.39 -21.22 -11.46
N GLN A 343 1.51 -20.23 -10.58
CA GLN A 343 1.26 -20.33 -9.13
C GLN A 343 -0.08 -19.70 -8.74
N ALA A 344 -0.88 -19.25 -9.71
CA ALA A 344 -2.12 -18.51 -9.48
C ALA A 344 -3.28 -19.11 -10.30
N LEU A 345 -4.48 -18.97 -9.76
CA LEU A 345 -5.74 -19.40 -10.38
C LEU A 345 -6.35 -18.31 -11.28
N GLY A 346 -5.90 -17.07 -11.11
CA GLY A 346 -6.33 -15.92 -11.90
C GLY A 346 -5.53 -14.68 -11.56
N TRP A 347 -5.67 -13.65 -12.37
CA TRP A 347 -4.90 -12.42 -12.24
C TRP A 347 -5.56 -11.24 -12.96
N LYS A 348 -5.19 -10.03 -12.55
CA LYS A 348 -5.51 -8.80 -13.26
C LYS A 348 -4.60 -7.65 -12.82
N LEU A 349 -4.62 -6.54 -13.55
CA LEU A 349 -4.11 -5.27 -13.04
C LEU A 349 -5.09 -4.68 -12.00
N SER A 350 -4.56 -4.04 -10.96
CA SER A 350 -5.35 -3.45 -9.87
C SER A 350 -6.26 -2.29 -10.30
N GLY A 351 -6.02 -1.70 -11.49
CA GLY A 351 -6.85 -0.65 -12.07
C GLY A 351 -6.67 -0.50 -13.59
N ALA A 352 -6.80 0.74 -14.10
CA ALA A 352 -7.00 1.04 -15.52
C ALA A 352 -5.90 0.58 -16.53
N GLY A 353 -4.71 0.15 -16.08
CA GLY A 353 -3.64 -0.34 -16.98
C GLY A 353 -2.27 0.31 -16.79
N GLY A 354 -1.23 -0.23 -17.44
CA GLY A 354 0.02 0.51 -17.74
C GLY A 354 1.16 0.40 -16.73
N GLY A 355 0.92 -0.31 -15.63
CA GLY A 355 1.86 -0.49 -14.53
C GLY A 355 1.11 -0.70 -13.22
N GLY A 356 1.79 -0.51 -12.09
CA GLY A 356 1.17 -0.58 -10.77
C GLY A 356 1.32 -1.94 -10.10
N TYR A 357 0.23 -2.67 -9.94
CA TYR A 357 0.26 -3.99 -9.29
C TYR A 357 -0.51 -5.01 -10.11
N LEU A 358 0.06 -6.22 -10.23
CA LEU A 358 -0.69 -7.40 -10.61
C LEU A 358 -1.31 -8.01 -9.35
N THR A 359 -2.62 -8.11 -9.33
CA THR A 359 -3.38 -8.81 -8.30
C THR A 359 -3.60 -10.23 -8.77
N PHE A 360 -3.09 -11.20 -8.03
CA PHE A 360 -3.23 -12.63 -8.27
C PHE A 360 -4.21 -13.26 -7.28
N VAL A 361 -4.93 -14.27 -7.75
CA VAL A 361 -5.74 -15.17 -6.92
C VAL A 361 -4.96 -16.45 -6.69
N SER A 362 -4.66 -16.80 -5.44
CA SER A 362 -3.96 -18.06 -5.11
C SER A 362 -4.30 -18.56 -3.71
N GLU A 363 -4.35 -19.88 -3.55
CA GLU A 363 -4.49 -20.56 -2.25
C GLU A 363 -3.19 -20.51 -1.44
N THR A 364 -2.05 -20.40 -2.13
CA THR A 364 -0.72 -20.40 -1.53
C THR A 364 -0.05 -19.03 -1.69
N PRO A 365 0.82 -18.64 -0.75
CA PRO A 365 1.59 -17.41 -0.88
C PRO A 365 2.37 -17.32 -2.19
N ILE A 366 2.31 -16.15 -2.84
CA ILE A 366 3.12 -15.82 -4.00
C ILE A 366 4.39 -15.09 -3.54
N GLU A 367 5.55 -15.55 -4.02
CA GLU A 367 6.84 -15.00 -3.64
C GLU A 367 6.96 -13.52 -4.04
N ASN A 368 7.37 -12.67 -3.08
CA ASN A 368 7.50 -11.21 -3.23
C ASN A 368 6.16 -10.47 -3.47
N ALA A 369 5.03 -11.09 -3.16
CA ALA A 369 3.73 -10.44 -3.18
C ALA A 369 3.35 -9.83 -1.82
N ILE A 370 2.52 -8.79 -1.87
CA ILE A 370 2.00 -8.04 -0.73
C ILE A 370 0.60 -8.56 -0.42
N GLN A 371 0.32 -8.81 0.87
CA GLN A 371 -1.04 -9.00 1.36
C GLN A 371 -1.66 -7.66 1.74
N ILE A 372 -2.97 -7.56 1.53
CA ILE A 372 -3.76 -6.37 1.84
C ILE A 372 -4.68 -6.63 3.02
N ARG A 373 -5.11 -5.56 3.68
CA ARG A 373 -6.19 -5.57 4.66
C ARG A 373 -7.35 -4.75 4.11
N ILE A 374 -8.50 -5.38 3.97
CA ILE A 374 -9.73 -4.69 3.55
C ILE A 374 -10.24 -3.88 4.75
N ARG A 375 -10.66 -2.65 4.50
CA ARG A 375 -11.21 -1.79 5.55
C ARG A 375 -12.57 -2.30 6.00
N ARG A 376 -12.75 -2.45 7.32
CA ARG A 376 -14.02 -2.85 7.95
C ARG A 376 -14.89 -1.64 8.26
N THR A 377 -16.17 -1.86 8.54
CA THR A 377 -17.02 -0.83 9.14
C THR A 377 -16.59 -0.61 10.59
N GLU A 378 -16.52 0.65 11.02
CA GLU A 378 -16.24 1.04 12.41
C GLU A 378 -17.34 0.60 13.39
#